data_AF-A0A173U1H4-F1
#
_entry.id   AF-A0A173U1H4-F1
#
_cell.length_a   1.000
_cell.length_b   1.000
_cell.length_c   1.000
_cell.angle_alpha   90.00
_cell.angle_beta   90.00
_cell.angle_gamma   90.00
#
_symmetry.space_group_name_H-M   'P 1'
#
loop_
_entity.id
_entity.type
_entity.pdbx_description
1 polymer ?
#
loop_
_entity_poly.entity_id
_entity_poly.type
_entity_poly.pdbx_seq_one_letter_code
_entity_poly.pdbx_strand_id
1 'polypeptide(L)'
;MKKPEEELKAGDMVFFQRRDEAYVMHRIHHINKEGKLFIIGDAQVDMEGPIDKEQVFAIITKVKRKGKWIAPGDFWWEFFEHIWLHLIPFRRFLMKLYGIQR
;
A
#
# COMPACT_ATOMS: atom_id res chain seq x y z
N MET A 1 -17.00 -12.03 -2.28
CA MET A 1 -16.40 -10.74 -2.65
C MET A 1 -15.93 -10.83 -4.09
N LYS A 2 -16.15 -9.79 -4.91
CA LYS A 2 -15.80 -9.80 -6.34
C LYS A 2 -14.32 -9.42 -6.47
N LYS A 3 -13.52 -10.19 -7.20
CA LYS A 3 -12.12 -9.84 -7.48
C LYS A 3 -12.07 -8.54 -8.32
N PRO A 4 -11.06 -7.68 -8.13
CA PRO A 4 -10.85 -6.55 -9.03
C PRO A 4 -10.64 -7.07 -10.47
N GLU A 5 -11.32 -6.43 -11.43
CA GLU A 5 -11.20 -6.75 -12.87
C GLU A 5 -9.91 -6.17 -13.46
N GLU A 6 -9.34 -5.15 -12.82
CA GLU A 6 -8.09 -4.50 -13.19
C GLU A 6 -6.87 -5.32 -12.75
N GLU A 7 -5.82 -5.30 -13.57
CA GLU A 7 -4.56 -5.97 -13.26
C GLU A 7 -3.80 -5.20 -12.16
N LEU A 8 -3.42 -5.92 -11.09
CA LEU A 8 -2.66 -5.36 -9.98
C LEU A 8 -1.25 -4.98 -10.41
N LYS A 9 -0.81 -3.78 -10.03
CA LYS A 9 0.54 -3.25 -10.29
C LYS A 9 1.17 -2.67 -9.02
N ALA A 10 2.49 -2.43 -9.08
CA ALA A 10 3.18 -1.69 -8.03
C ALA A 10 2.60 -0.27 -7.89
N GLY A 11 2.50 0.22 -6.66
CA GLY A 11 1.88 1.51 -6.33
C GLY A 11 0.40 1.41 -5.91
N ASP A 12 -0.33 0.42 -6.43
CA ASP A 12 -1.75 0.24 -6.13
C ASP A 12 -1.97 0.09 -4.63
N MET A 13 -2.95 0.83 -4.11
CA MET A 13 -3.46 0.62 -2.78
C MET A 13 -4.51 -0.48 -2.83
N VAL A 14 -4.29 -1.58 -2.12
CA VAL A 14 -5.14 -2.76 -2.13
C VAL A 14 -5.76 -3.01 -0.76
N PHE A 15 -6.99 -3.52 -0.78
CA PHE A 15 -7.63 -4.09 0.38
C PHE A 15 -7.62 -5.61 0.27
N PHE A 16 -7.03 -6.28 1.25
CA PHE A 16 -6.84 -7.72 1.25
C PHE A 16 -7.14 -8.31 2.63
N GLN A 17 -7.44 -9.61 2.64
CA GLN A 17 -7.65 -10.39 3.87
C GLN A 17 -6.41 -11.23 4.15
N ARG A 18 -5.87 -11.09 5.35
CA ARG A 18 -4.77 -11.92 5.87
C ARG A 18 -5.26 -13.33 6.22
N ARG A 19 -4.32 -14.25 6.43
CA ARG A 19 -4.62 -15.63 6.83
C ARG A 19 -5.16 -15.75 8.26
N ASP A 20 -4.91 -14.75 9.10
CA ASP A 20 -5.49 -14.59 10.43
C ASP A 20 -6.86 -13.87 10.38
N GLU A 21 -7.48 -13.82 9.20
CA GLU A 21 -8.77 -13.20 8.91
C GLU A 21 -8.82 -11.67 9.04
N ALA A 22 -7.73 -11.01 9.40
CA ALA A 22 -7.66 -9.56 9.50
C ALA A 22 -7.74 -8.89 8.13
N TYR A 23 -8.49 -7.79 8.06
CA TYR A 23 -8.63 -6.96 6.86
C TYR A 23 -7.65 -5.80 6.90
N VAL A 24 -6.79 -5.66 5.88
CA VAL A 24 -5.69 -4.69 5.87
C VAL A 24 -5.60 -3.95 4.54
N MET A 25 -5.35 -2.64 4.61
CA MET A 25 -5.11 -1.78 3.44
C MET A 25 -3.65 -1.39 3.35
N HIS A 26 -2.95 -1.81 2.31
CA HIS A 26 -1.54 -1.51 2.06
C HIS A 26 -1.30 -1.16 0.59
N ARG A 27 -0.12 -0.62 0.27
CA ARG A 27 0.31 -0.42 -1.12
C ARG A 27 1.18 -1.56 -1.61
N ILE A 28 1.00 -1.98 -2.86
CA ILE A 28 1.90 -2.93 -3.50
C ILE A 28 3.24 -2.25 -3.72
N HIS A 29 4.29 -2.76 -3.07
CA HIS A 29 5.66 -2.34 -3.34
C HIS A 29 6.16 -2.92 -4.66
N HIS A 30 6.04 -4.22 -4.81
CA HIS A 30 6.43 -4.94 -6.02
C HIS A 30 5.70 -6.27 -6.13
N ILE A 31 5.74 -6.84 -7.34
CA ILE A 31 5.22 -8.18 -7.64
C ILE A 31 6.41 -9.03 -8.06
N ASN A 32 6.58 -10.20 -7.43
CA ASN A 32 7.70 -11.09 -7.77
C ASN A 32 7.45 -11.84 -9.09
N LYS A 33 8.45 -12.60 -9.56
CA LYS A 33 8.35 -13.39 -10.80
C LYS A 33 7.26 -14.47 -10.78
N GLU A 34 6.83 -14.89 -9.60
CA GLU A 34 5.75 -15.87 -9.39
C GLU A 34 4.36 -15.21 -9.30
N GLY A 35 4.29 -13.88 -9.46
CA GLY A 35 3.04 -13.13 -9.36
C GLY A 35 2.55 -12.89 -7.93
N LYS A 36 3.37 -13.16 -6.91
CA LYS A 36 3.05 -12.86 -5.50
C LYS A 36 3.28 -11.39 -5.20
N LEU A 37 2.40 -10.84 -4.37
CA LEU A 37 2.41 -9.44 -3.99
C LEU A 37 3.25 -9.24 -2.73
N PHE A 38 4.08 -8.20 -2.76
CA PHE A 38 4.78 -7.68 -1.59
C PHE A 38 4.26 -6.29 -1.32
N ILE A 39 3.67 -6.09 -0.16
CA ILE A 39 2.86 -4.93 0.18
C ILE A 39 3.39 -4.26 1.45
N ILE A 40 3.14 -2.97 1.61
CA ILE A 40 3.60 -2.21 2.77
C ILE A 40 2.61 -1.10 3.14
N GLY A 41 2.44 -0.86 4.43
CA GLY A 41 1.68 0.29 4.92
C GLY A 41 2.43 1.60 4.71
N ASP A 42 1.70 2.67 4.40
CA ASP A 42 2.29 4.00 4.21
C ASP A 42 2.97 4.53 5.49
N ALA A 43 2.56 4.08 6.67
CA ALA A 43 3.18 4.45 7.95
C ALA A 43 4.06 3.33 8.56
N GLN A 44 4.33 2.26 7.81
CA GLN A 44 5.07 1.10 8.28
C GLN A 44 6.40 0.95 7.53
N VAL A 45 7.33 0.21 8.13
CA VAL A 45 8.64 -0.12 7.55
C VAL A 45 8.77 -1.60 7.24
N ASP A 46 7.97 -2.42 7.90
CA ASP A 46 7.95 -3.87 7.70
C ASP A 46 7.08 -4.18 6.48
N MET A 47 7.69 -4.83 5.50
CA MET A 47 7.02 -5.30 4.30
C MET A 47 6.32 -6.62 4.60
N GLU A 48 5.10 -6.75 4.09
CA GLU A 48 4.28 -7.95 4.21
C GLU A 48 4.29 -8.70 2.87
N GLY A 49 4.54 -10.00 2.92
CA GLY A 49 4.56 -10.85 1.73
C GLY A 49 5.25 -12.19 2.01
N PRO A 50 5.11 -13.15 1.08
CA PRO A 50 4.31 -13.08 -0.15
C PRO A 50 2.80 -13.18 0.11
N ILE A 51 2.00 -12.34 -0.55
CA ILE A 51 0.53 -12.37 -0.53
C ILE A 51 0.00 -12.88 -1.87
N ASP A 52 -0.98 -13.79 -1.79
CA ASP A 52 -1.67 -14.34 -2.96
C ASP A 52 -2.60 -13.27 -3.56
N LYS A 53 -2.66 -13.16 -4.91
CA LYS A 53 -3.57 -12.22 -5.59
C LYS A 53 -5.02 -12.48 -5.22
N GLU A 54 -5.36 -13.72 -4.89
CA GLU A 54 -6.67 -14.18 -4.44
C GLU A 54 -7.11 -13.55 -3.12
N GLN A 55 -6.16 -13.15 -2.26
CA GLN A 55 -6.45 -12.52 -0.98
C GLN A 55 -6.86 -11.04 -1.16
N VAL A 56 -6.53 -10.43 -2.30
CA VAL A 56 -6.94 -9.07 -2.65
C VAL A 56 -8.35 -9.10 -3.20
N PHE A 57 -9.25 -8.35 -2.57
CA PHE A 57 -10.65 -8.27 -2.99
C PHE A 57 -11.06 -6.87 -3.44
N ALA A 58 -10.21 -5.85 -3.27
CA ALA A 58 -10.46 -4.52 -3.82
C ALA A 58 -9.17 -3.73 -4.09
N ILE A 59 -9.22 -2.86 -5.09
CA ILE A 59 -8.25 -1.79 -5.32
C ILE A 59 -8.90 -0.48 -4.87
N ILE A 60 -8.17 0.32 -4.11
CA ILE A 60 -8.62 1.60 -3.61
C ILE A 60 -8.31 2.67 -4.66
N THR A 61 -9.34 3.34 -5.15
CA THR A 61 -9.23 4.39 -6.17
C THR A 61 -9.21 5.80 -5.59
N LYS A 62 -9.63 5.96 -4.33
CA LYS A 62 -9.67 7.25 -3.63
C LYS A 62 -9.74 7.05 -2.12
N VAL A 63 -9.08 7.93 -1.38
CA VAL A 63 -9.09 7.94 0.09
C VAL A 63 -9.47 9.32 0.61
N LYS A 64 -10.17 9.37 1.74
CA LYS A 64 -10.45 10.64 2.43
C LYS A 64 -9.51 10.81 3.61
N ARG A 65 -8.66 11.84 3.57
CA ARG A 65 -7.71 12.16 4.64
C ARG A 65 -7.92 13.59 5.12
N LYS A 66 -8.16 13.76 6.43
CA LYS A 66 -8.39 15.09 7.06
C LYS A 66 -9.45 15.92 6.30
N GLY A 67 -10.56 15.28 5.91
CA GLY A 67 -11.65 15.93 5.18
C GLY A 67 -11.45 16.07 3.66
N LYS A 68 -10.23 15.92 3.14
CA LYS A 68 -9.91 16.03 1.71
C LYS A 68 -9.90 14.67 1.04
N TRP A 69 -10.49 14.56 -0.14
CA TRP A 69 -10.32 13.40 -1.00
C TRP A 69 -8.95 13.46 -1.69
N ILE A 70 -8.31 12.30 -1.79
CA ILE A 70 -7.03 12.10 -2.45
C ILE A 70 -7.20 10.91 -3.39
N ALA A 71 -6.87 11.08 -4.67
CA ALA A 71 -7.02 10.09 -5.73
C ALA A 71 -5.82 10.18 -6.71
N PRO A 72 -5.66 9.21 -7.65
CA PRO A 72 -4.66 9.30 -8.72
C PRO A 72 -4.66 10.66 -9.42
N GLY A 73 -3.47 11.24 -9.62
CA GLY A 73 -3.29 12.61 -10.13
C GLY A 73 -3.12 13.69 -9.06
N ASP A 74 -3.51 13.45 -7.80
CA ASP A 74 -3.20 14.37 -6.71
C ASP A 74 -1.73 14.28 -6.30
N PHE A 75 -1.10 15.42 -6.00
CA PHE A 75 0.32 15.48 -5.60
C PHE A 75 0.69 14.46 -4.50
N TRP A 76 -0.13 14.38 -3.44
CA TRP A 76 0.13 13.45 -2.34
C TRP A 76 -0.07 12.00 -2.76
N TRP A 77 -1.03 11.71 -3.65
CA TRP A 77 -1.24 10.35 -4.16
C TRP A 77 0.01 9.89 -4.92
N GLU A 78 0.45 10.69 -5.87
CA GLU A 78 1.63 10.40 -6.71
C GLU A 78 2.90 10.25 -5.87
N PHE A 79 3.06 11.09 -4.84
CA PHE A 79 4.16 10.98 -3.88
C PHE A 79 4.16 9.64 -3.15
N PHE A 80 3.00 9.19 -2.63
CA PHE A 80 2.90 7.91 -1.91
C PHE A 80 3.01 6.71 -2.85
N GLU A 81 2.46 6.80 -4.06
CA GLU A 81 2.50 5.75 -5.07
C GLU A 81 3.93 5.50 -5.57
N HIS A 82 4.69 6.55 -5.86
CA HIS A 82 5.99 6.42 -6.52
C HIS A 82 7.17 6.64 -5.57
N ILE A 83 7.25 7.80 -4.93
CA ILE A 83 8.46 8.23 -4.21
C ILE A 83 8.57 7.50 -2.88
N TRP A 84 7.46 7.40 -2.15
CA TRP A 84 7.44 6.86 -0.79
C TRP A 84 7.81 5.37 -0.72
N LEU A 85 7.56 4.60 -1.79
CA LEU A 85 8.00 3.20 -1.89
C LEU A 85 9.52 3.07 -2.02
N HIS A 86 10.19 3.99 -2.72
CA HIS A 86 11.65 3.98 -2.85
C HIS A 86 12.36 4.48 -1.58
N LEU A 87 11.66 5.26 -0.75
CA LEU A 87 12.20 5.81 0.50
C LEU A 87 12.14 4.85 1.68
N ILE A 88 11.67 3.60 1.52
CA ILE A 88 11.57 2.60 2.61
C ILE A 88 12.87 2.48 3.44
N PRO A 89 14.08 2.38 2.86
CA PRO A 89 15.32 2.28 3.64
C PRO A 89 15.54 3.49 4.57
N PHE A 90 15.05 4.66 4.17
CA PHE A 90 15.19 5.92 4.89
C PHE A 90 13.99 6.25 5.77
N ARG A 91 12.87 5.50 5.69
CA ARG A 91 11.64 5.78 6.45
C ARG A 91 11.90 5.82 7.95
N ARG A 92 12.73 4.92 8.50
CA ARG A 92 13.08 4.93 9.93
C ARG A 92 13.68 6.27 10.37
N PHE A 93 14.52 6.87 9.54
CA PHE A 93 15.14 8.16 9.83
C PHE A 93 14.13 9.31 9.67
N LEU A 94 13.37 9.32 8.57
CA LEU A 94 12.33 10.31 8.33
C LEU A 94 11.26 10.30 9.43
N MET A 95 10.77 9.13 9.85
CA MET A 95 9.79 9.01 10.92
C MET A 95 10.32 9.51 12.27
N LYS A 96 11.61 9.28 12.58
CA LYS A 96 12.25 9.85 13.77
C LYS A 96 12.29 11.38 13.74
N LEU A 97 12.60 11.97 12.57
CA LEU A 97 12.62 13.42 12.40
C LEU A 97 11.23 14.06 12.50
N TYR A 98 10.20 13.37 12.01
CA TYR A 98 8.82 13.88 12.02
C TYR A 98 8.12 13.77 13.38
N GLY A 99 8.79 13.26 14.42
CA GLY A 99 8.25 13.28 15.78
C GLY A 99 6.95 12.49 15.94
N ILE A 100 6.67 11.50 15.08
CA ILE A 100 5.56 10.58 15.27
C ILE A 100 5.99 9.60 16.37
N GLN A 101 5.89 10.06 17.62
CA GLN A 101 5.79 9.17 18.77
C GLN A 101 4.55 8.31 18.56
N ARG A 102 4.73 7.00 18.72
CA ARG A 102 3.65 6.00 18.72
C ARG A 102 2.60 6.34 19.76
#